data_AF-A0A1F8WPS4-F1
#
_entry.id   AF-A0A1F8WPS4-F1
#
_cell.length_a   1.000
_cell.length_b   1.000
_cell.length_c   1.000
_cell.angle_alpha   90.00
_cell.angle_beta   90.00
_cell.angle_gamma   90.00
#
_symmetry.space_group_name_H-M   'P 1'
#
loop_
_entity.id
_entity.type
_entity.pdbx_description
1 polymer ?
#
loop_
_entity_poly.entity_id
_entity_poly.type
_entity_poly.pdbx_seq_one_letter_code
_entity_poly.pdbx_strand_id
1 'polypeptide(L)' 'MAKQAQQDFLRDAMRQLNMTRQNFADRIGASKRALDNWLLPTDSKGFRPMPETVWTLIREILR' A
#
# COMPACT_ATOMS: atom_id res chain seq x y z
N MET A 1 0.11 -20.55 2.65
CA MET A 1 0.05 -19.33 1.81
C MET A 1 1.23 -18.45 2.21
N ALA A 2 2.11 -18.07 1.28
CA ALA A 2 3.19 -17.14 1.62
C ALA A 2 2.57 -15.78 1.98
N LYS A 3 2.98 -15.18 3.10
CA LYS A 3 2.53 -13.85 3.49
C LYS A 3 3.17 -12.85 2.52
N GLN A 4 2.38 -12.29 1.59
CA GLN A 4 2.88 -11.25 0.68
C GLN A 4 3.35 -10.04 1.50
N ALA A 5 4.51 -9.49 1.17
CA ALA A 5 5.00 -8.28 1.81
C ALA A 5 4.12 -7.07 1.40
N GLN A 6 3.82 -6.17 2.34
CA GLN A 6 2.96 -5.01 2.07
C GLN A 6 3.48 -4.14 0.94
N GLN A 7 4.80 -4.07 0.79
CA GLN A 7 5.45 -3.27 -0.24
C GLN A 7 5.16 -3.84 -1.63
N ASP A 8 5.24 -5.16 -1.79
CA ASP A 8 4.98 -5.82 -3.07
C ASP A 8 3.51 -5.71 -3.45
N PHE A 9 2.63 -5.90 -2.46
CA PHE A 9 1.18 -5.72 -2.65
C PHE A 9 0.83 -4.29 -3.09
N LEU A 10 1.37 -3.27 -2.41
CA LEU A 10 1.13 -1.87 -2.75
C LEU A 10 1.69 -1.49 -4.13
N ARG A 11 2.89 -1.96 -4.47
CA ARG A 11 3.50 -1.70 -5.79
C ARG A 11 2.72 -2.35 -6.91
N ASP A 12 2.26 -3.59 -6.71
CA ASP A 12 1.47 -4.29 -7.70
C ASP A 12 0.09 -3.62 -7.88
N ALA A 13 -0.58 -3.24 -6.79
CA ALA A 13 -1.85 -2.51 -6.85
C ALA A 13 -1.73 -1.19 -7.63
N MET A 14 -0.69 -0.39 -7.35
CA MET A 14 -0.43 0.85 -8.09
C MET A 14 -0.18 0.60 -9.58
N ARG A 15 0.56 -0.48 -9.90
CA ARG A 15 0.84 -0.88 -11.29
C ARG A 15 -0.43 -1.31 -12.02
N GLN A 16 -1.26 -2.14 -11.42
CA GLN A 16 -2.51 -2.62 -12.02
C GLN A 16 -3.50 -1.46 -12.27
N LEU A 17 -3.59 -0.51 -11.34
CA LEU A 17 -4.46 0.65 -11.47
C LEU A 17 -3.85 1.80 -12.29
N ASN A 18 -2.61 1.66 -12.75
CA ASN A 18 -1.83 2.71 -13.43
C ASN A 18 -1.85 4.05 -12.66
N MET A 19 -1.67 3.98 -11.34
CA MET A 19 -1.73 5.15 -10.44
C MET A 19 -0.35 5.51 -9.89
N THR A 20 -0.09 6.82 -9.79
CA THR A 20 1.03 7.33 -9.00
C THR A 20 0.78 7.10 -7.51
N ARG A 21 1.82 7.22 -6.68
CA ARG A 21 1.68 7.15 -5.21
C ARG A 21 0.67 8.17 -4.66
N GLN A 22 0.63 9.37 -5.24
CA GLN A 22 -0.30 10.40 -4.79
C GLN A 22 -1.74 9.98 -5.09
N ASN A 23 -2.04 9.68 -6.35
CA ASN A 23 -3.39 9.28 -6.77
C ASN A 23 -3.87 8.01 -6.05
N PHE A 24 -2.96 7.06 -5.83
CA PHE A 24 -3.27 5.82 -5.11
C PHE A 24 -3.56 6.08 -3.63
N ALA A 25 -2.76 6.91 -2.95
CA ALA A 25 -3.02 7.30 -1.56
C ALA A 25 -4.39 7.98 -1.42
N ASP A 26 -4.70 8.91 -2.32
CA ASP A 26 -5.99 9.61 -2.34
C ASP A 26 -7.14 8.61 -2.57
N ARG A 27 -6.98 7.66 -3.49
CA ARG A 27 -7.97 6.63 -3.81
C ARG A 27 -8.31 5.73 -2.62
N ILE A 28 -7.34 5.41 -1.76
CA ILE A 28 -7.53 4.55 -0.58
C ILE A 28 -7.82 5.35 0.70
N GLY A 29 -8.01 6.67 0.60
CA GLY A 29 -8.28 7.54 1.74
C GLY A 29 -7.10 7.68 2.72
N ALA A 30 -5.87 7.49 2.24
CA ALA A 30 -4.65 7.62 3.03
C ALA A 30 -3.86 8.86 2.62
N SER A 31 -3.01 9.37 3.51
CA SER A 31 -2.03 10.39 3.10
C SER A 31 -0.89 9.76 2.30
N LYS A 32 -0.30 10.51 1.36
CA LYS A 32 0.92 10.07 0.65
C LYS A 32 2.04 9.66 1.60
N ARG A 33 2.18 10.36 2.75
CA ARG A 33 3.17 10.03 3.79
C ARG A 33 2.90 8.66 4.42
N ALA A 34 1.64 8.33 4.69
CA ALA A 34 1.29 7.00 5.22
C ALA A 34 1.66 5.91 4.21
N LEU A 35 1.31 6.09 2.94
CA LEU A 35 1.70 5.18 1.87
C LEU A 35 3.23 5.03 1.75
N ASP A 36 3.96 6.14 1.76
CA ASP A 36 5.42 6.12 1.70
C ASP A 36 6.02 5.35 2.89
N ASN A 37 5.51 5.54 4.11
CA ASN A 37 5.94 4.77 5.29
C ASN A 37 5.65 3.26 5.16
N TRP A 38 4.54 2.90 4.50
CA TRP A 38 4.21 1.49 4.24
C TRP A 38 5.12 0.87 3.17
N LEU A 39 5.62 1.67 2.24
CA LEU A 39 6.52 1.22 1.17
C LEU A 39 7.99 1.10 1.61
N LEU A 40 8.35 1.59 2.79
CA LEU A 40 9.71 1.49 3.31
C LEU A 40 10.11 0.03 3.58
N PRO A 41 11.41 -0.30 3.49
CA PRO A 41 11.95 -1.56 4.00
C PRO A 41 11.60 -1.78 5.47
N THR A 42 11.39 -3.04 5.88
CA THR A 42 10.95 -3.39 7.25
C THR A 42 11.96 -3.06 8.34
N ASP A 43 13.24 -2.91 8.00
CA ASP A 43 14.34 -2.49 8.88
C ASP A 43 14.47 -0.97 9.00
N SER A 44 13.71 -0.20 8.22
CA SER A 44 13.72 1.26 8.30
C SER A 44 13.02 1.77 9.56
N LYS A 45 13.61 2.74 10.26
CA LYS A 45 12.98 3.44 11.40
C LYS A 45 11.65 4.11 11.05
N GLY A 46 11.47 4.48 9.78
CA GLY A 46 10.25 5.09 9.27
C GLY A 46 9.15 4.09 8.91
N PHE A 47 9.48 2.79 8.86
CA PHE A 47 8.54 1.75 8.48
C PHE A 47 7.32 1.75 9.39
N ARG A 48 6.14 1.66 8.78
CA ARG A 48 4.88 1.43 9.51
C ARG A 48 4.14 0.25 8.89
N PRO A 49 3.58 -0.66 9.68
CA PRO A 49 2.72 -1.70 9.15
C PRO A 49 1.43 -1.08 8.60
N MET A 50 0.99 -1.56 7.45
CA MET A 50 -0.28 -1.16 6.87
C MET A 50 -1.45 -1.80 7.64
N PRO A 51 -2.50 -1.03 8.03
CA PRO A 51 -3.67 -1.59 8.72
C PRO A 51 -4.43 -2.63 7.89
N GLU A 52 -5.01 -3.65 8.54
CA GLU A 52 -5.77 -4.72 7.85
C GLU A 52 -6.98 -4.21 7.07
N THR A 53 -7.60 -3.12 7.53
CA THR A 53 -8.71 -2.48 6.82
C THR A 53 -8.27 -1.95 5.45
N VAL A 54 -7.06 -1.42 5.34
CA VAL A 54 -6.50 -0.92 4.07
C VAL A 54 -6.14 -2.08 3.14
N TRP A 55 -5.62 -3.19 3.68
CA TRP A 55 -5.43 -4.43 2.91
C TRP A 55 -6.73 -4.91 2.27
N THR A 56 -7.80 -4.97 3.06
CA THR A 56 -9.13 -5.39 2.60
C THR A 56 -9.65 -4.45 1.53
N LEU A 57 -9.59 -3.13 1.76
CA LEU A 57 -10.03 -2.12 0.80
C LEU A 57 -9.32 -2.26 -0.56
N ILE A 58 -8.00 -2.39 -0.58
CA ILE A 58 -7.25 -2.50 -1.84
C ILE A 58 -7.63 -3.78 -2.58
N ARG A 59 -7.83 -4.91 -1.87
CA ARG A 59 -8.30 -6.15 -2.50
C ARG A 59 -9.68 -6.00 -3.14
N GLU A 60 -10.59 -5.27 -2.51
CA GLU A 60 -11.90 -4.98 -3.09
C GLU A 60 -11.81 -4.05 -4.31
N ILE A 61 -10.87 -3.10 -4.33
CA ILE A 61 -10.63 -2.22 -5.49
C ILE A 61 -10.07 -3.00 -6.70
N LEU A 62 -9.26 -4.03 -6.46
CA LEU A 62 -8.60 -4.83 -7.51
C LEU A 62 -9.44 -6.00 -8.03
N ARG A 63 -10.65 -6.21 -7.49
CA ARG A 63 -11.62 -7.15 -8.08
C ARG A 63 -12.21 -6.59 -9.36
#